data_AF-A0A7C3FVI2-F1
#
_entry.id   AF-A0A7C3FVI2-F1
#
_cell.length_a   1.000
_cell.length_b   1.000
_cell.length_c   1.000
_cell.angle_alpha   90.00
_cell.angle_beta   90.00
_cell.angle_gamma   90.00
#
_symmetry.space_group_name_H-M   'P 1'
#
loop_
_entity.id
_entity.type
_entity.pdbx_description
1 polymer ?
#
loop_
_entity_poly.entity_id
_entity_poly.type
_entity_poly.pdbx_seq_one_letter_code
_entity_poly.pdbx_strand_id
1 'polypeptide(L)'
;MAGLLFLPLGLAGFGLFFAPVWFQSQNLPLALAAGGLGAAIFYAWARRILARGPTPWALEHLALRQLHRRGSIEPGELAELAGVPETRAREVLDGLVRGGLARKERGRYRR
;
A
#
# COMPACT_ATOMS: atom_id res chain seq x y z
N MET A 1 11.94 13.35 6.59
CA MET A 1 13.00 12.69 5.79
C MET A 1 13.61 11.53 6.58
N ALA A 2 12.82 10.48 6.89
CA ALA A 2 13.25 9.35 7.72
C ALA A 2 13.22 8.00 6.98
N GLY A 3 12.74 7.98 5.73
CA GLY A 3 12.57 6.75 4.94
C GLY A 3 13.83 6.27 4.21
N LEU A 4 14.89 7.09 4.13
CA LEU A 4 16.11 6.73 3.38
C LEU A 4 17.15 5.94 4.21
N LEU A 5 16.95 5.79 5.53
CA LEU A 5 17.88 5.08 6.41
C LEU A 5 17.56 3.59 6.59
N PHE A 6 16.36 3.14 6.22
CA PHE A 6 15.99 1.72 6.30
C PHE A 6 16.52 0.88 5.13
N LEU A 7 16.71 1.49 3.95
CA LEU A 7 17.28 0.83 2.78
C LEU A 7 18.76 0.41 2.95
N PRO A 8 19.67 1.26 3.48
CA PRO A 8 21.07 0.89 3.65
C PRO A 8 21.30 -0.10 4.80
N LEU A 9 20.45 -0.13 5.83
CA LEU A 9 20.58 -1.06 6.95
C LEU A 9 20.23 -2.50 6.54
N GLY A 10 19.22 -2.67 5.69
CA GLY A 10 18.89 -3.97 5.09
C GLY A 10 19.98 -4.48 4.14
N LEU A 11 20.61 -3.58 3.37
CA LEU A 11 21.71 -3.92 2.47
C LEU A 11 22.99 -4.32 3.25
N ALA A 12 23.28 -3.64 4.36
CA ALA A 12 24.43 -3.94 5.22
C ALA A 12 24.28 -5.29 5.93
N GLY A 13 23.07 -5.62 6.41
CA GLY A 13 22.76 -6.94 6.96
C GLY A 13 22.87 -8.06 5.91
N PHE A 14 22.43 -7.80 4.68
CA PHE A 14 22.60 -8.72 3.56
C PHE A 14 24.10 -8.94 3.25
N GLY A 15 24.90 -7.88 3.15
CA GLY A 15 26.34 -7.96 2.86
C GLY A 15 27.14 -8.72 3.93
N LEU A 16 26.84 -8.53 5.21
CA LEU A 16 27.50 -9.24 6.32
C LEU A 16 27.14 -10.73 6.39
N PHE A 17 25.94 -11.12 5.95
CA PHE A 17 25.55 -12.53 5.79
C PHE A 17 26.11 -13.14 4.50
N PHE A 18 26.30 -12.33 3.45
CA PHE A 18 26.73 -12.75 2.11
C PHE A 18 28.25 -12.92 1.99
N ALA A 19 29.04 -12.14 2.74
CA ALA A 19 30.50 -12.18 2.73
C ALA A 19 31.11 -13.56 3.09
N PRO A 20 30.59 -14.32 4.10
CA PRO A 20 31.10 -15.67 4.37
C PRO A 20 30.59 -16.75 3.40
N VAL A 21 29.49 -16.51 2.67
CA VAL A 21 28.92 -17.47 1.69
C VAL A 21 29.70 -17.48 0.37
N TRP A 22 30.34 -16.36 0.02
CA TRP A 22 31.00 -16.16 -1.26
C TRP A 22 32.29 -16.98 -1.45
N PHE A 23 32.92 -17.45 -0.36
CA PHE A 23 34.22 -18.16 -0.43
C PHE A 23 34.13 -19.68 -0.65
N GLN A 24 32.93 -20.27 -0.74
CA GLN A 24 32.76 -21.67 -1.13
C GLN A 24 31.68 -21.81 -2.20
N SER A 25 32.10 -22.06 -3.44
CA SER A 25 31.24 -22.41 -4.58
C SER A 25 30.26 -23.57 -4.28
N GLN A 26 30.52 -24.35 -3.23
CA GLN A 26 29.67 -25.43 -2.72
C GLN A 26 28.35 -24.95 -2.10
N ASN A 27 28.25 -23.68 -1.69
CA ASN A 27 27.05 -23.14 -1.02
C ASN A 27 26.06 -22.46 -1.97
N LEU A 28 26.33 -22.43 -3.28
CA LEU A 28 25.45 -21.84 -4.28
C LEU A 28 24.02 -22.42 -4.25
N PRO A 29 23.82 -23.75 -4.16
CA PRO A 29 22.47 -24.32 -4.10
C PRO A 29 21.73 -23.90 -2.82
N LEU A 30 22.44 -23.79 -1.70
CA LEU A 30 21.90 -23.35 -0.42
C LEU A 30 21.50 -21.87 -0.45
N ALA A 31 22.32 -21.02 -1.07
CA ALA A 31 22.02 -19.61 -1.24
C ALA A 31 20.79 -19.40 -2.15
N LEU A 32 20.67 -20.17 -3.24
CA LEU A 32 19.49 -20.15 -4.11
C LEU A 32 18.24 -20.66 -3.40
N ALA A 33 18.35 -21.75 -2.63
CA ALA A 33 17.24 -22.28 -1.85
C ALA A 33 16.78 -21.28 -0.78
N ALA A 34 17.71 -20.68 -0.04
CA ALA A 34 17.42 -19.68 0.98
C ALA A 34 16.82 -18.40 0.37
N GLY A 35 17.39 -17.91 -0.73
CA GLY A 35 16.87 -16.76 -1.47
C GLY A 35 15.48 -17.02 -2.06
N GLY A 36 15.27 -18.19 -2.67
CA GLY A 36 13.98 -18.61 -3.21
C GLY A 36 12.91 -18.73 -2.13
N LEU A 37 13.26 -19.31 -0.97
CA LEU A 37 12.35 -19.45 0.16
C LEU A 37 12.02 -18.08 0.77
N GLY A 38 13.02 -17.19 0.92
CA GLY A 38 12.81 -15.80 1.34
C GLY A 38 11.90 -15.03 0.38
N ALA A 39 12.11 -15.16 -0.92
CA ALA A 39 11.27 -14.53 -1.94
C ALA A 39 9.83 -15.08 -1.92
N ALA A 40 9.65 -16.39 -1.73
CA ALA A 40 8.34 -17.01 -1.64
C ALA A 40 7.55 -16.55 -0.40
N ILE A 41 8.21 -16.48 0.77
CA ILE A 41 7.62 -15.96 2.00
C ILE A 41 7.24 -14.49 1.83
N PHE A 42 8.15 -13.67 1.31
CA PHE A 42 7.89 -12.25 1.07
C PHE A 42 6.71 -12.06 0.10
N TYR A 43 6.66 -12.83 -0.99
CA TYR A 43 5.58 -12.76 -1.96
C TYR A 43 4.23 -13.21 -1.38
N ALA A 44 4.22 -14.27 -0.57
CA ALA A 44 3.02 -14.71 0.14
C ALA A 44 2.51 -13.66 1.13
N TRP A 45 3.42 -13.04 1.89
CA TRP A 45 3.11 -11.95 2.81
C TRP A 45 2.58 -10.71 2.09
N ALA A 46 3.26 -10.28 1.01
CA ALA A 46 2.84 -9.14 0.20
C ALA A 46 1.46 -9.36 -0.42
N ARG A 47 1.19 -10.56 -0.98
CA ARG A 47 -0.15 -10.93 -1.47
C ARG A 47 -1.19 -10.87 -0.36
N ARG A 48 -0.88 -11.35 0.84
CA ARG A 48 -1.80 -11.30 1.98
C ARG A 48 -2.11 -9.88 2.44
N ILE A 49 -1.15 -8.96 2.34
CA ILE A 49 -1.37 -7.53 2.62
C ILE A 49 -2.23 -6.89 1.53
N LEU A 50 -1.91 -7.12 0.27
CA LEU A 50 -2.68 -6.59 -0.86
C LEU A 50 -4.13 -7.10 -0.86
N ALA A 51 -4.35 -8.35 -0.45
CA ALA A 51 -5.69 -8.94 -0.33
C ALA A 51 -6.56 -8.26 0.76
N ARG A 52 -5.96 -7.57 1.75
CA ARG A 52 -6.72 -6.81 2.76
C ARG A 52 -7.28 -5.49 2.21
N GLY A 53 -6.86 -5.10 1.00
CA GLY A 53 -7.27 -3.86 0.36
C GLY A 53 -6.66 -2.61 1.02
N PRO A 54 -6.97 -1.41 0.48
CA PRO A 54 -6.47 -0.16 1.02
C PRO A 54 -6.99 0.08 2.45
N THR A 55 -6.14 0.67 3.29
CA THR A 55 -6.51 1.08 4.64
C THR A 55 -7.56 2.20 4.61
N PRO A 56 -8.43 2.33 5.65
CA PRO A 56 -9.44 3.38 5.70
C PRO A 56 -8.85 4.80 5.51
N TRP A 57 -7.70 5.06 6.15
CA TRP A 57 -6.99 6.32 6.02
C TRP A 57 -6.48 6.59 4.60
N ALA A 58 -6.00 5.55 3.89
CA ALA A 58 -5.58 5.69 2.51
C ALA A 58 -6.76 6.04 1.59
N LEU A 59 -7.94 5.47 1.84
CA LEU A 59 -9.17 5.78 1.11
C LEU A 59 -9.61 7.24 1.34
N GLU A 60 -9.62 7.70 2.59
CA GLU A 60 -9.95 9.09 2.94
C GLU A 60 -8.99 10.07 2.27
N HIS A 61 -7.68 9.80 2.34
CA HIS A 61 -6.68 10.67 1.73
C HIS A 61 -6.82 10.74 0.21
N LEU A 62 -7.14 9.62 -0.44
CA LEU A 62 -7.37 9.53 -1.88
C LEU A 62 -8.66 10.25 -2.28
N ALA A 63 -9.73 10.15 -1.48
CA ALA A 63 -10.97 10.90 -1.66
C ALA A 63 -10.73 12.42 -1.53
N LEU A 64 -10.01 12.86 -0.50
CA LEU A 64 -9.65 14.27 -0.31
C LEU A 64 -8.77 14.79 -1.44
N ARG A 65 -7.80 14.00 -1.90
CA ARG A 65 -6.95 14.36 -3.04
C ARG A 65 -7.77 14.55 -4.31
N GLN A 66 -8.77 13.70 -4.55
CA GLN A 66 -9.65 13.86 -5.72
C GLN A 66 -10.59 15.05 -5.58
N LEU A 67 -11.17 15.26 -4.38
CA LEU A 67 -11.95 16.45 -4.08
C LEU A 67 -11.14 17.74 -4.31
N HIS A 68 -9.85 17.74 -3.98
CA HIS A 68 -8.98 18.88 -4.25
C HIS A 68 -8.68 19.07 -5.75
N ARG A 69 -8.53 17.98 -6.52
CA ARG A 69 -8.19 18.03 -7.94
C ARG A 69 -9.39 18.36 -8.85
N ARG A 70 -10.53 17.74 -8.59
CA ARG A 70 -11.73 17.82 -9.45
C ARG A 70 -12.85 18.66 -8.84
N GLY A 71 -12.74 19.03 -7.57
CA GLY A 71 -13.78 19.75 -6.84
C GLY A 71 -14.94 18.87 -6.39
N SER A 72 -15.21 17.76 -7.08
CA SER A 72 -16.26 16.80 -6.75
C SER A 72 -15.85 15.36 -7.05
N ILE A 73 -16.48 14.40 -6.39
CA ILE A 73 -16.32 12.96 -6.63
C ILE A 73 -17.64 12.21 -6.40
N GLU A 74 -17.89 11.21 -7.24
CA GLU A 74 -18.98 10.25 -7.02
C GLU A 74 -18.47 8.99 -6.28
N PRO A 75 -19.32 8.32 -5.47
CA PRO A 75 -18.95 7.07 -4.81
C PRO A 75 -18.42 6.00 -5.78
N GLY A 76 -19.01 5.89 -6.97
CA GLY A 76 -18.57 4.97 -8.02
C GLY A 76 -17.15 5.28 -8.52
N GLU A 77 -16.82 6.55 -8.75
CA GLU A 77 -15.47 6.94 -9.15
C GLU A 77 -14.43 6.59 -8.09
N LEU A 78 -14.76 6.79 -6.81
CA LEU A 78 -13.87 6.43 -5.70
C LEU A 78 -13.71 4.90 -5.57
N ALA A 79 -14.78 4.16 -5.79
CA ALA A 79 -14.81 2.69 -5.76
C ALA A 79 -13.89 2.08 -6.83
N GLU A 80 -14.00 2.56 -8.08
CA GLU A 80 -13.14 2.14 -9.19
C GLU A 80 -11.68 2.50 -8.94
N LEU A 81 -11.41 3.72 -8.48
CA LEU A 81 -10.03 4.21 -8.34
C LEU A 81 -9.27 3.51 -7.21
N ALA A 82 -9.98 3.07 -6.16
CA ALA A 82 -9.39 2.36 -5.04
C ALA A 82 -9.60 0.83 -5.09
N GLY A 83 -10.33 0.30 -6.07
CA GLY A 83 -10.64 -1.12 -6.20
C GLY A 83 -11.44 -1.66 -5.00
N VAL A 84 -12.38 -0.88 -4.48
CA VAL A 84 -13.21 -1.24 -3.32
C VAL A 84 -14.70 -1.24 -3.69
N PRO A 85 -15.56 -1.97 -2.93
CA PRO A 85 -17.00 -1.89 -3.13
C PRO A 85 -17.52 -0.47 -2.99
N GLU A 86 -18.50 -0.09 -3.80
CA GLU A 86 -19.10 1.26 -3.78
C GLU A 86 -19.71 1.61 -2.42
N THR A 87 -20.25 0.61 -1.70
CA THR A 87 -20.75 0.78 -0.32
C THR A 87 -19.66 1.33 0.60
N ARG A 88 -18.46 0.77 0.53
CA ARG A 88 -17.31 1.21 1.34
C ARG A 88 -16.80 2.59 0.92
N ALA A 89 -16.80 2.89 -0.39
CA ALA A 89 -16.47 4.22 -0.89
C ALA A 89 -17.47 5.28 -0.39
N ARG A 90 -18.77 4.94 -0.37
CA ARG A 90 -19.83 5.80 0.13
C ARG A 90 -19.71 6.06 1.63
N GLU A 91 -19.41 5.03 2.43
CA GLU A 91 -19.15 5.18 3.87
C GLU A 91 -18.02 6.17 4.16
N VAL A 92 -16.91 6.09 3.41
CA VAL A 92 -15.79 7.01 3.53
C VAL A 92 -16.20 8.44 3.19
N LEU A 93 -16.91 8.64 2.08
CA LEU A 93 -17.38 9.95 1.65
C LEU A 93 -18.40 10.56 2.63
N ASP A 94 -19.32 9.74 3.16
CA ASP A 94 -20.24 10.16 4.20
C ASP A 94 -19.52 10.50 5.51
N GLY A 95 -18.44 9.77 5.85
CA GLY A 95 -17.54 10.09 6.95
C GLY A 95 -16.90 11.47 6.79
N LEU A 96 -16.42 11.81 5.59
CA LEU A 96 -15.87 13.14 5.29
C LEU A 96 -16.91 14.25 5.42
N VAL A 97 -18.17 13.98 5.03
CA VAL A 97 -19.28 14.94 5.21
C VAL A 97 -19.58 15.17 6.69
N ARG A 98 -19.65 14.09 7.49
CA ARG A 98 -19.84 14.20 8.94
C ARG A 98 -18.70 14.95 9.63
N GLY A 99 -17.47 14.81 9.14
CA GLY A 99 -16.31 15.55 9.60
C GLY A 99 -16.23 17.01 9.11
N GLY A 100 -17.19 17.48 8.32
CA GLY A 100 -17.21 18.83 7.77
C GLY A 100 -16.16 19.09 6.68
N LEU A 101 -15.53 18.03 6.14
CA LEU A 101 -14.49 18.11 5.11
C LEU A 101 -15.06 18.07 3.68
N ALA A 102 -16.33 17.68 3.54
CA ALA A 102 -17.05 17.65 2.27
C ALA A 102 -18.54 17.99 2.48
N ARG A 103 -19.24 18.36 1.41
CA ARG A 103 -20.70 18.50 1.33
C ARG A 103 -21.27 17.55 0.29
N LYS A 104 -22.47 17.06 0.55
CA LYS A 104 -23.23 16.24 -0.40
C LYS A 104 -24.19 17.12 -1.18
N GLU A 105 -23.99 17.24 -2.49
CA GLU A 105 -24.85 17.99 -3.42
C GLU A 105 -25.34 17.05 -4.53
N ARG A 106 -26.66 16.85 -4.64
CA ARG A 106 -27.32 16.08 -5.72
C ARG A 106 -26.69 14.72 -6.03
N GLY A 107 -26.23 13.99 -5.01
CA GLY A 107 -25.59 12.68 -5.16
C GLY A 107 -24.06 12.71 -5.37
N ARG A 108 -23.47 13.89 -5.54
CA ARG A 108 -22.02 14.11 -5.58
C ARG A 108 -21.49 14.63 -4.25
N TYR A 109 -20.24 14.31 -3.96
CA TYR A 109 -19.52 14.86 -2.82
C TYR A 109 -18.60 15.97 -3.32
N ARG A 110 -18.67 17.14 -2.69
CA ARG A 110 -17.93 18.35 -3.06
C ARG A 110 -17.14 18.87 -1.86
N ARG A 111 -16.02 19.55 -2.08
CA ARG A 111 -15.32 20.27 -1.01
C ARG A 111 -16.02 21.59 -0.70
#